data_AF-A0A9N9DXH7-F1
#
_entry.id   AF-A0A9N9DXH7-F1
#
_cell.length_a   1.000
_cell.length_b   1.000
_cell.length_c   1.000
_cell.angle_alpha   90.00
_cell.angle_beta   90.00
_cell.angle_gamma   90.00
#
_symmetry.space_group_name_H-M   'P 1'
#
loop_
_entity.id
_entity.type
_entity.pdbx_description
1 polymer ?
#
loop_
_entity_poly.entity_id
_entity_poly.type
_entity_poly.pdbx_seq_one_letter_code
_entity_poly.pdbx_strand_id
1 'polypeptide(L)'
;VCIEHREKVKSNNQPQYWIPLVDLSNLILEQSTQSLQCYIDATCKELCNNDSLGTNKNVKKFNSIDSLLRAFKVSMKFDNLLNDDGTRRRVLMQVLEKLVSFAYKLMSKKNELGDEDVVKTVLMVVSIVAESHNFLDEPNGKDIVEKIVSIFWGIFSVYSTREPTINGQAEKVTCQFIRSLSREHFQNVYESTHGILRKLILKPKPGDIDTVIILIDIMIRESKNANRLIVKKNLSLLISHLCNIDQCETSDNTIIRVLSIFTYLCTQRDFISLSLEIAGVTSTVHSLLSNYDSREQRNSASIFNSACDLLHAMFKYRRSEIMRTLPPVTAIIYILLNAFKRPSTSSLSSETLTFRTKLNISSLSGEVTIKSAQKLARLFAEIPQETTSASSTSEDNRTRSSELSKAFKKHVSFILIEYMKVLVEGIENKVKETLNIGLFSLMDLCTEHERDLVMSSLGRVAQTVFKEFWAEYVKEWKYTGKA
;
A
#
# COMPACT_ATOMS: atom_id res chain seq x y z
N VAL A 1 -13.42 -40.67 13.00
CA VAL A 1 -13.94 -40.65 14.39
C VAL A 1 -14.61 -41.98 14.63
N CYS A 2 -14.05 -42.84 15.49
CA CYS A 2 -14.77 -44.03 15.94
C CYS A 2 -15.79 -43.59 17.00
N ILE A 3 -17.08 -43.71 16.71
CA ILE A 3 -18.08 -43.74 17.77
C ILE A 3 -18.25 -45.23 18.13
N GLU A 4 -17.42 -45.69 19.06
CA GLU A 4 -17.50 -47.05 19.58
C GLU A 4 -18.68 -47.10 20.55
N HIS A 5 -19.84 -47.56 20.09
CA HIS A 5 -20.96 -47.87 20.97
C HIS A 5 -20.59 -49.14 21.76
N ARG A 6 -20.03 -48.96 22.97
CA ARG A 6 -19.77 -50.05 23.90
C ARG A 6 -21.08 -50.61 24.44
N GLU A 7 -21.71 -51.49 23.69
CA GLU A 7 -22.57 -52.53 24.28
C GLU A 7 -21.87 -53.88 24.12
N LYS A 8 -21.64 -54.53 25.27
CA LYS A 8 -21.07 -55.88 25.36
C LYS A 8 -22.04 -56.88 24.76
N VAL A 9 -21.95 -57.13 23.46
CA VAL A 9 -22.60 -58.28 22.83
C VAL A 9 -21.53 -59.26 22.38
N LYS A 10 -21.43 -60.38 23.10
CA LYS A 10 -20.67 -61.57 22.68
C LYS A 10 -21.49 -62.31 21.63
N SER A 11 -21.35 -61.95 20.35
CA SER A 11 -21.73 -62.81 19.23
C SER A 11 -21.01 -62.39 17.97
N ASN A 12 -20.58 -63.36 17.18
CA ASN A 12 -19.76 -63.31 15.95
C ASN A 12 -20.35 -62.51 14.75
N ASN A 13 -21.18 -61.49 14.97
CA ASN A 13 -21.67 -60.63 13.91
C ASN A 13 -20.79 -59.38 13.81
N GLN A 14 -20.18 -59.18 12.63
CA GLN A 14 -19.49 -57.93 12.31
C GLN A 14 -20.42 -56.73 12.60
N PRO A 15 -19.92 -55.64 13.21
CA PRO A 15 -20.73 -54.46 13.49
C PRO A 15 -21.38 -53.94 12.20
N GLN A 16 -22.71 -53.94 12.17
CA GLN A 16 -23.54 -53.78 10.97
C GLN A 16 -23.66 -52.34 10.44
N TYR A 17 -22.95 -51.37 11.02
CA TYR A 17 -23.03 -49.98 10.58
C TYR A 17 -21.65 -49.33 10.53
N TRP A 18 -20.81 -49.82 9.62
CA TRP A 18 -19.71 -49.00 9.11
C TRP A 18 -20.30 -48.09 8.05
N ILE A 19 -20.68 -46.87 8.43
CA ILE A 19 -20.83 -45.81 7.43
C ILE A 19 -19.39 -45.42 7.06
N PRO A 20 -18.95 -45.65 5.81
CA PRO A 20 -17.66 -45.14 5.34
C PRO A 20 -17.53 -43.67 5.73
N LEU A 21 -16.35 -43.24 6.18
CA LEU A 21 -16.11 -41.83 6.55
C LEU A 21 -16.52 -40.87 5.41
N VAL A 22 -16.40 -41.33 4.16
CA VAL A 22 -16.84 -40.65 2.95
C VAL A 22 -18.36 -40.44 2.93
N ASP A 23 -19.15 -41.45 3.29
CA ASP A 23 -20.62 -41.39 3.30
C ASP A 23 -21.15 -40.55 4.47
N LEU A 24 -20.50 -40.63 5.62
CA LEU A 24 -20.81 -39.74 6.75
C LEU A 24 -20.47 -38.29 6.39
N SER A 25 -19.34 -38.07 5.71
CA SER A 25 -18.97 -36.74 5.22
C SER A 25 -19.95 -36.22 4.17
N ASN A 26 -20.42 -37.08 3.25
CA ASN A 26 -21.44 -36.75 2.26
C ASN A 26 -22.73 -36.30 2.94
N LEU A 27 -23.22 -37.10 3.90
CA LEU A 27 -24.45 -36.82 4.62
C LEU A 27 -24.35 -35.52 5.44
N ILE A 28 -23.22 -35.31 6.13
CA ILE A 28 -22.96 -34.07 6.87
C ILE A 28 -22.91 -32.88 5.90
N LEU A 29 -22.24 -33.02 4.76
CA LEU A 29 -22.13 -31.95 3.77
C LEU A 29 -23.50 -31.61 3.16
N GLU A 30 -24.28 -32.61 2.79
CA GLU A 30 -25.61 -32.44 2.21
C GLU A 30 -26.56 -31.82 3.23
N GLN A 31 -26.63 -32.35 4.46
CA GLN A 31 -27.48 -31.80 5.52
C GLN A 31 -27.05 -30.40 5.94
N SER A 32 -25.74 -30.13 6.07
CA SER A 32 -25.24 -28.79 6.43
C SER A 32 -25.47 -27.79 5.31
N THR A 33 -25.29 -28.19 4.05
CA THR A 33 -25.60 -27.39 2.86
C THR A 33 -27.09 -27.07 2.82
N GLN A 34 -27.97 -28.07 2.94
CA GLN A 34 -29.41 -27.86 2.90
C GLN A 34 -29.88 -26.98 4.08
N SER A 35 -29.35 -27.21 5.28
CA SER A 35 -29.68 -26.41 6.46
C SER A 35 -29.22 -24.96 6.30
N LEU A 36 -27.97 -24.76 5.85
CA LEU A 36 -27.42 -23.44 5.57
C LEU A 36 -28.21 -22.74 4.48
N GLN A 37 -28.59 -23.48 3.43
CA GLN A 37 -29.39 -22.99 2.32
C GLN A 37 -30.77 -22.50 2.78
N CYS A 38 -31.52 -23.34 3.49
CA CYS A 38 -32.82 -22.98 4.03
C CYS A 38 -32.73 -21.78 4.98
N TYR A 39 -31.67 -21.73 5.79
CA TYR A 39 -31.44 -20.64 6.72
C TYR A 39 -31.08 -19.32 6.02
N ILE A 40 -30.23 -19.36 4.98
CA ILE A 40 -29.91 -18.20 4.13
C ILE A 40 -31.17 -17.71 3.43
N ASP A 41 -31.99 -18.59 2.86
CA ASP A 41 -33.21 -18.19 2.16
C ASP A 41 -34.23 -17.56 3.13
N ALA A 42 -34.41 -18.15 4.32
CA ALA A 42 -35.27 -17.60 5.36
C ALA A 42 -34.78 -16.22 5.82
N THR A 43 -33.47 -16.09 6.08
CA THR A 43 -32.83 -14.83 6.48
C THR A 43 -32.96 -13.78 5.37
N CYS A 44 -32.67 -14.16 4.12
CA CYS A 44 -32.84 -13.30 2.94
C CYS A 44 -34.27 -12.78 2.88
N LYS A 45 -35.28 -13.67 2.93
CA LYS A 45 -36.69 -13.30 2.83
C LYS A 45 -37.10 -12.33 3.93
N GLU A 46 -36.64 -12.57 5.16
CA GLU A 46 -36.94 -11.69 6.28
C GLU A 46 -36.26 -10.32 6.17
N LEU A 47 -34.98 -10.28 5.75
CA LEU A 47 -34.27 -9.03 5.50
C LEU A 47 -34.79 -8.24 4.30
N CYS A 48 -35.46 -8.90 3.35
CA CYS A 48 -36.16 -8.23 2.26
C CYS A 48 -37.47 -7.58 2.72
N ASN A 49 -38.12 -8.16 3.72
CA ASN A 49 -39.41 -7.71 4.21
C ASN A 49 -39.32 -6.65 5.32
N ASN A 50 -38.16 -6.56 5.99
CA ASN A 50 -37.92 -5.56 7.04
C ASN A 50 -37.13 -4.37 6.47
N ASP A 51 -37.73 -3.18 6.52
CA ASP A 51 -37.12 -1.91 6.12
C ASP A 51 -36.11 -1.35 7.16
N SER A 52 -35.87 -2.06 8.28
CA SER A 52 -34.92 -1.61 9.31
C SER A 52 -34.04 -2.76 9.83
N LEU A 53 -32.75 -2.73 9.50
CA LEU A 53 -31.72 -3.68 9.96
C LEU A 53 -31.27 -3.46 11.43
N GLY A 54 -31.69 -2.38 12.11
CA GLY A 54 -31.11 -1.95 13.40
C GLY A 54 -31.72 -2.48 14.71
N THR A 55 -32.56 -3.53 14.73
CA THR A 55 -33.17 -4.00 15.99
C THR A 55 -32.31 -5.03 16.72
N ASN A 56 -32.32 -5.05 18.07
CA ASN A 56 -31.63 -6.06 18.90
C ASN A 56 -31.94 -7.53 18.53
N LYS A 57 -33.07 -7.80 17.84
CA LYS A 57 -33.39 -9.14 17.30
C LYS A 57 -32.45 -9.56 16.16
N ASN A 58 -31.88 -8.60 15.43
CA ASN A 58 -31.00 -8.87 14.30
C ASN A 58 -29.61 -9.32 14.76
N VAL A 59 -29.06 -8.76 15.84
CA VAL A 59 -27.76 -9.15 16.42
C VAL A 59 -27.73 -10.65 16.79
N LYS A 60 -28.76 -11.16 17.48
CA LYS A 60 -28.85 -12.60 17.81
C LYS A 60 -28.86 -13.50 16.58
N LYS A 61 -29.46 -13.03 15.48
CA LYS A 61 -29.49 -13.78 14.21
C LYS A 61 -28.14 -13.76 13.50
N PHE A 62 -27.43 -12.63 13.52
CA PHE A 62 -26.07 -12.54 13.00
C PHE A 62 -25.11 -13.47 13.75
N ASN A 63 -25.23 -13.59 15.08
CA ASN A 63 -24.45 -14.58 15.84
C ASN A 63 -24.75 -16.04 15.44
N SER A 64 -26.00 -16.35 15.10
CA SER A 64 -26.38 -17.67 14.58
C SER A 64 -25.83 -17.90 13.16
N ILE A 65 -25.86 -16.88 12.29
CA ILE A 65 -25.22 -16.92 10.96
C ILE A 65 -23.72 -17.18 11.12
N ASP A 66 -23.04 -16.43 11.98
CA ASP A 66 -21.60 -16.57 12.24
C ASP A 66 -21.25 -18.01 12.67
N SER A 67 -22.03 -18.60 13.58
CA SER A 67 -21.83 -19.99 14.02
C SER A 67 -21.99 -20.99 12.88
N LEU A 68 -23.00 -20.81 12.02
CA LEU A 68 -23.22 -21.65 10.83
C LEU A 68 -22.11 -21.48 9.79
N LEU A 69 -21.66 -20.25 9.55
CA LEU A 69 -20.55 -19.96 8.66
C LEU A 69 -19.24 -20.58 9.18
N ARG A 70 -19.01 -20.62 10.50
CA ARG A 70 -17.85 -21.29 11.10
C ARG A 70 -17.92 -22.79 10.87
N ALA A 71 -19.08 -23.40 11.08
CA ALA A 71 -19.30 -24.82 10.81
C ALA A 71 -19.07 -25.14 9.33
N PHE A 72 -19.65 -24.35 8.43
CA PHE A 72 -19.46 -24.50 6.98
C PHE A 72 -17.98 -24.36 6.57
N LYS A 73 -17.26 -23.40 7.14
CA LYS A 73 -15.82 -23.22 6.93
C LYS A 73 -15.01 -24.44 7.35
N VAL A 74 -15.39 -25.10 8.44
CA VAL A 74 -14.77 -26.36 8.87
C VAL A 74 -15.08 -27.47 7.87
N SER A 75 -16.33 -27.60 7.43
CA SER A 75 -16.72 -28.59 6.41
C SER A 75 -15.94 -28.43 5.10
N MET A 76 -15.75 -27.20 4.62
CA MET A 76 -14.96 -26.91 3.41
C MET A 76 -13.51 -27.39 3.53
N LYS A 77 -12.91 -27.26 4.71
CA LYS A 77 -11.53 -27.73 4.95
C LYS A 77 -11.45 -29.26 4.95
N PHE A 78 -12.49 -29.94 5.43
CA PHE A 78 -12.59 -31.40 5.33
C PHE A 78 -12.80 -31.87 3.90
N ASP A 79 -13.57 -31.15 3.10
CA ASP A 79 -13.82 -31.54 1.70
C ASP A 79 -12.55 -31.50 0.85
N ASN A 80 -11.68 -30.49 1.06
CA ASN A 80 -10.36 -30.45 0.40
C ASN A 80 -9.46 -31.68 0.69
N LEU A 81 -9.76 -32.47 1.72
CA LEU A 81 -9.04 -33.71 2.05
C LEU A 81 -9.63 -34.94 1.38
N LEU A 82 -10.85 -34.86 0.84
CA LEU A 82 -11.55 -35.96 0.22
C LEU A 82 -11.41 -35.83 -1.31
N ASN A 83 -11.08 -36.93 -1.99
CA ASN A 83 -11.03 -36.95 -3.45
C ASN A 83 -12.46 -36.76 -4.00
N ASP A 84 -12.71 -35.59 -4.59
CA ASP A 84 -14.01 -35.08 -5.02
C ASP A 84 -14.61 -35.88 -6.20
N ASP A 85 -15.91 -36.14 -6.14
CA ASP A 85 -16.71 -36.80 -7.19
C ASP A 85 -17.38 -35.79 -8.15
N GLY A 86 -17.10 -34.50 -8.00
CA GLY A 86 -17.63 -33.40 -8.81
C GLY A 86 -19.06 -32.99 -8.45
N THR A 87 -19.83 -33.87 -7.80
CA THR A 87 -21.19 -33.56 -7.34
C THR A 87 -21.14 -32.64 -6.13
N ARG A 88 -20.25 -32.93 -5.18
CA ARG A 88 -20.02 -32.07 -4.01
C ARG A 88 -19.59 -30.67 -4.42
N ARG A 89 -18.68 -30.58 -5.38
CA ARG A 89 -18.21 -29.31 -5.92
C ARG A 89 -19.31 -28.44 -6.50
N ARG A 90 -20.28 -29.05 -7.21
CA ARG A 90 -21.45 -28.32 -7.72
C ARG A 90 -22.34 -27.79 -6.59
N VAL A 91 -22.60 -28.62 -5.59
CA VAL A 91 -23.44 -28.24 -4.42
C VAL A 91 -22.78 -27.11 -3.64
N LEU A 92 -21.47 -27.21 -3.37
CA LEU A 92 -20.69 -26.17 -2.71
C LEU A 92 -20.70 -24.86 -3.50
N MET A 93 -20.58 -24.93 -4.83
CA MET A 93 -20.66 -23.74 -5.68
C MET A 93 -22.00 -23.02 -5.59
N GLN A 94 -23.11 -23.76 -5.56
CA GLN A 94 -24.44 -23.15 -5.40
C GLN A 94 -24.59 -22.46 -4.04
N VAL A 95 -24.02 -23.03 -2.98
CA VAL A 95 -24.01 -22.41 -1.65
C VAL A 95 -23.16 -21.14 -1.65
N LEU A 96 -21.95 -21.18 -2.22
CA LEU A 96 -21.06 -20.03 -2.31
C LEU A 96 -21.71 -18.89 -3.11
N GLU A 97 -22.34 -19.20 -4.22
CA GLU A 97 -23.05 -18.21 -5.06
C GLU A 97 -24.15 -17.49 -4.27
N LYS A 98 -24.92 -18.25 -3.48
CA LYS A 98 -26.01 -17.70 -2.65
C LYS A 98 -25.50 -16.92 -1.46
N LEU A 99 -24.43 -17.39 -0.81
CA LEU A 99 -23.74 -16.66 0.26
C LEU A 99 -23.21 -15.31 -0.24
N VAL A 100 -22.54 -15.29 -1.40
CA VAL A 100 -22.02 -14.06 -2.00
C VAL A 100 -23.15 -13.13 -2.43
N SER A 101 -24.23 -13.67 -3.00
CA SER A 101 -25.41 -12.89 -3.37
C SER A 101 -26.10 -12.29 -2.13
N PHE A 102 -26.16 -13.04 -1.03
CA PHE A 102 -26.64 -12.55 0.27
C PHE A 102 -25.75 -11.42 0.80
N ALA A 103 -24.43 -11.62 0.83
CA ALA A 103 -23.48 -10.61 1.27
C ALA A 103 -23.52 -9.35 0.40
N TYR A 104 -23.64 -9.50 -0.91
CA TYR A 104 -23.79 -8.40 -1.86
C TYR A 104 -25.08 -7.61 -1.62
N LYS A 105 -26.20 -8.31 -1.36
CA LYS A 105 -27.48 -7.68 -1.04
C LYS A 105 -27.47 -6.95 0.31
N LEU A 106 -26.76 -7.48 1.31
CA LEU A 106 -26.49 -6.78 2.56
C LEU A 106 -25.71 -5.48 2.29
N MET A 107 -24.67 -5.57 1.45
CA MET A 107 -23.83 -4.42 1.12
C MET A 107 -24.51 -3.35 0.26
N SER A 108 -25.51 -3.73 -0.56
CA SER A 108 -26.23 -2.78 -1.40
C SER A 108 -27.18 -1.89 -0.61
N LYS A 109 -27.60 -2.30 0.60
CA LYS A 109 -28.35 -1.49 1.57
C LYS A 109 -27.44 -0.47 2.31
N LYS A 110 -26.62 0.29 1.54
CA LYS A 110 -25.54 1.18 2.02
C LYS A 110 -25.92 2.18 3.12
N ASN A 111 -27.17 2.59 3.21
CA ASN A 111 -27.60 3.61 4.18
C ASN A 111 -27.81 3.04 5.60
N GLU A 112 -27.90 1.73 5.75
CA GLU A 112 -28.07 1.03 7.05
C GLU A 112 -26.77 0.37 7.52
N LEU A 113 -25.69 0.59 6.79
CA LEU A 113 -24.46 -0.18 6.86
C LEU A 113 -23.56 0.20 8.04
N GLY A 114 -24.01 1.06 8.96
CA GLY A 114 -23.24 1.48 10.14
C GLY A 114 -23.16 0.42 11.25
N ASP A 115 -23.69 -0.78 11.01
CA ASP A 115 -23.60 -1.90 11.93
C ASP A 115 -22.33 -2.72 11.65
N GLU A 116 -21.36 -2.59 12.55
CA GLU A 116 -20.08 -3.32 12.54
C GLU A 116 -20.28 -4.85 12.43
N ASP A 117 -21.35 -5.40 13.03
CA ASP A 117 -21.61 -6.85 13.02
C ASP A 117 -22.06 -7.35 11.64
N VAL A 118 -22.75 -6.51 10.86
CA VAL A 118 -23.11 -6.81 9.46
C VAL A 118 -21.85 -6.91 8.61
N VAL A 119 -20.92 -5.96 8.76
CA VAL A 119 -19.66 -5.94 8.01
C VAL A 119 -18.79 -7.13 8.37
N LYS A 120 -18.68 -7.48 9.66
CA LYS A 120 -17.98 -8.69 10.11
C LYS A 120 -18.56 -9.96 9.48
N THR A 121 -19.89 -10.06 9.43
CA THR A 121 -20.58 -11.20 8.80
C THR A 121 -20.25 -11.27 7.30
N VAL A 122 -20.32 -10.13 6.59
CA VAL A 122 -19.97 -10.05 5.17
C VAL A 122 -18.52 -10.43 4.92
N LEU A 123 -17.58 -9.91 5.71
CA LEU A 123 -16.15 -10.25 5.61
C LEU A 123 -15.88 -11.73 5.89
N MET A 124 -16.63 -12.34 6.80
CA MET A 124 -16.55 -13.77 7.06
C MET A 124 -17.01 -14.60 5.86
N VAL A 125 -18.14 -14.22 5.23
CA VAL A 125 -18.62 -14.86 4.00
C VAL A 125 -17.57 -14.78 2.90
N VAL A 126 -17.00 -13.59 2.67
CA VAL A 126 -15.96 -13.42 1.65
C VAL A 126 -14.69 -14.19 1.99
N SER A 127 -14.30 -14.29 3.27
CA SER A 127 -13.16 -15.11 3.70
C SER A 127 -13.38 -16.60 3.41
N ILE A 128 -14.60 -17.11 3.58
CA ILE A 128 -14.94 -18.50 3.22
C ILE A 128 -14.77 -18.72 1.72
N VAL A 129 -15.26 -17.78 0.90
CA VAL A 129 -15.13 -17.89 -0.57
C VAL A 129 -13.67 -17.79 -1.00
N ALA A 130 -12.89 -16.90 -0.38
CA ALA A 130 -11.46 -16.74 -0.64
C ALA A 130 -10.65 -18.01 -0.35
N GLU A 131 -11.00 -18.77 0.70
CA GLU A 131 -10.40 -20.08 0.99
C GLU A 131 -10.80 -21.14 -0.04
N SER A 132 -11.98 -20.99 -0.62
CA SER A 132 -12.61 -21.90 -1.58
C SER A 132 -12.22 -21.58 -3.04
N HIS A 133 -10.96 -21.23 -3.27
CA HIS A 133 -10.50 -20.69 -4.55
C HIS A 133 -10.55 -21.65 -5.75
N ASN A 134 -10.38 -22.95 -5.52
CA ASN A 134 -10.51 -23.97 -6.58
C ASN A 134 -11.88 -23.91 -7.28
N PHE A 135 -12.89 -23.42 -6.58
CA PHE A 135 -14.25 -23.33 -7.08
C PHE A 135 -14.48 -22.11 -7.99
N LEU A 136 -13.62 -21.09 -7.90
CA LEU A 136 -13.73 -19.89 -8.73
C LEU A 136 -13.38 -20.15 -10.19
N ASP A 137 -12.65 -21.22 -10.53
CA ASP A 137 -12.30 -21.55 -11.92
C ASP A 137 -13.45 -22.16 -12.74
N GLU A 138 -14.63 -22.34 -12.14
CA GLU A 138 -15.84 -22.79 -12.83
C GLU A 138 -16.50 -21.65 -13.66
N PRO A 139 -17.36 -21.95 -14.65
CA PRO A 139 -17.97 -20.95 -15.54
C PRO A 139 -18.71 -19.80 -14.82
N ASN A 140 -19.30 -20.08 -13.65
CA ASN A 140 -20.00 -19.07 -12.84
C ASN A 140 -19.06 -18.25 -11.93
N GLY A 141 -17.79 -18.63 -11.81
CA GLY A 141 -16.85 -18.00 -10.89
C GLY A 141 -16.58 -16.53 -11.19
N LYS A 142 -16.69 -16.12 -12.45
CA LYS A 142 -16.55 -14.71 -12.86
C LYS A 142 -17.57 -13.79 -12.18
N ASP A 143 -18.84 -14.15 -12.17
CA ASP A 143 -19.91 -13.35 -11.52
C ASP A 143 -19.70 -13.27 -10.01
N ILE A 144 -19.28 -14.39 -9.38
CA ILE A 144 -18.94 -14.43 -7.96
C ILE A 144 -17.79 -13.47 -7.65
N VAL A 145 -16.73 -13.48 -8.45
CA VAL A 145 -15.57 -12.60 -8.31
C VAL A 145 -15.97 -11.12 -8.45
N GLU A 146 -16.79 -10.78 -9.45
CA GLU A 146 -17.29 -9.41 -9.65
C GLU A 146 -18.13 -8.91 -8.47
N LYS A 147 -18.99 -9.78 -7.91
CA LYS A 147 -19.77 -9.48 -6.69
C LYS A 147 -18.86 -9.26 -5.48
N ILE A 148 -17.83 -10.08 -5.30
CA ILE A 148 -16.87 -9.95 -4.18
C ILE A 148 -16.09 -8.63 -4.28
N VAL A 149 -15.60 -8.27 -5.48
CA VAL A 149 -14.92 -6.98 -5.70
C VAL A 149 -15.86 -5.82 -5.38
N SER A 150 -17.14 -5.92 -5.76
CA SER A 150 -18.16 -4.92 -5.45
C SER A 150 -18.46 -4.82 -3.94
N ILE A 151 -18.40 -5.95 -3.22
CA ILE A 151 -18.49 -5.98 -1.75
C ILE A 151 -17.31 -5.22 -1.14
N PHE A 152 -16.07 -5.53 -1.54
CA PHE A 152 -14.88 -4.83 -1.03
C PHE A 152 -14.93 -3.33 -1.34
N TRP A 153 -15.35 -2.98 -2.56
CA TRP A 153 -15.60 -1.59 -2.94
C TRP A 153 -16.59 -0.91 -1.98
N GLY A 154 -17.72 -1.57 -1.72
CA GLY A 154 -18.72 -1.10 -0.76
C GLY A 154 -18.12 -0.84 0.62
N ILE A 155 -17.36 -1.80 1.16
CA ILE A 155 -16.75 -1.71 2.49
C ILE A 155 -15.74 -0.55 2.54
N PHE A 156 -14.77 -0.51 1.63
CA PHE A 156 -13.73 0.52 1.64
C PHE A 156 -14.30 1.93 1.38
N SER A 157 -15.34 2.05 0.55
CA SER A 157 -16.00 3.35 0.30
C SER A 157 -16.68 3.95 1.55
N VAL A 158 -17.08 3.11 2.50
CA VAL A 158 -17.76 3.55 3.73
C VAL A 158 -16.79 3.66 4.91
N TYR A 159 -15.83 2.73 5.01
CA TYR A 159 -15.06 2.51 6.24
C TYR A 159 -13.58 2.92 6.18
N SER A 160 -13.03 3.22 5.01
CA SER A 160 -11.60 3.54 4.84
C SER A 160 -11.08 4.63 5.78
N THR A 161 -11.92 5.63 6.09
CA THR A 161 -11.57 6.77 6.96
C THR A 161 -12.22 6.72 8.35
N ARG A 162 -13.28 5.92 8.54
CA ARG A 162 -14.11 5.95 9.75
C ARG A 162 -13.67 4.95 10.81
N GLU A 163 -13.33 3.72 10.40
CA GLU A 163 -13.09 2.62 11.34
C GLU A 163 -11.84 1.81 10.95
N PRO A 164 -10.69 2.09 11.58
CA PRO A 164 -9.43 1.45 11.20
C PRO A 164 -9.41 -0.06 11.48
N THR A 165 -10.19 -0.53 12.47
CA THR A 165 -10.31 -1.95 12.83
C THR A 165 -11.02 -2.74 11.73
N ILE A 166 -12.17 -2.28 11.25
CA ILE A 166 -12.90 -2.89 10.12
C ILE A 166 -12.04 -2.83 8.87
N ASN A 167 -11.44 -1.67 8.58
CA ASN A 167 -10.60 -1.51 7.40
C ASN A 167 -9.44 -2.52 7.40
N GLY A 168 -8.73 -2.68 8.53
CA GLY A 168 -7.66 -3.68 8.66
C GLY A 168 -8.13 -5.13 8.49
N GLN A 169 -9.33 -5.48 8.95
CA GLN A 169 -9.92 -6.80 8.70
C GLN A 169 -10.29 -6.99 7.23
N ALA A 170 -10.90 -5.98 6.61
CA ALA A 170 -11.27 -5.98 5.20
C ALA A 170 -10.04 -6.11 4.29
N GLU A 171 -8.96 -5.39 4.57
CA GLU A 171 -7.68 -5.53 3.87
C GLU A 171 -7.14 -6.95 4.00
N LYS A 172 -7.13 -7.53 5.21
CA LYS A 172 -6.65 -8.90 5.41
C LYS A 172 -7.42 -9.94 4.58
N VAL A 173 -8.76 -9.82 4.56
CA VAL A 173 -9.62 -10.71 3.75
C VAL A 173 -9.41 -10.47 2.25
N THR A 174 -9.23 -9.21 1.84
CA THR A 174 -8.93 -8.84 0.45
C THR A 174 -7.58 -9.42 0.02
N CYS A 175 -6.52 -9.30 0.85
CA CYS A 175 -5.22 -9.91 0.60
C CYS A 175 -5.36 -11.43 0.38
N GLN A 176 -6.12 -12.12 1.24
CA GLN A 176 -6.35 -13.56 1.12
C GLN A 176 -7.07 -13.90 -0.19
N PHE A 177 -8.11 -13.14 -0.55
CA PHE A 177 -8.85 -13.30 -1.79
C PHE A 177 -7.96 -13.08 -3.02
N ILE A 178 -7.22 -11.97 -3.08
CA ILE A 178 -6.32 -11.67 -4.20
C ILE A 178 -5.23 -12.73 -4.37
N ARG A 179 -4.67 -13.26 -3.28
CA ARG A 179 -3.71 -14.36 -3.33
C ARG A 179 -4.32 -15.64 -3.89
N SER A 180 -5.62 -15.85 -3.68
CA SER A 180 -6.27 -17.10 -4.04
C SER A 180 -6.75 -17.14 -5.49
N LEU A 181 -6.96 -15.98 -6.13
CA LEU A 181 -7.36 -15.88 -7.53
C LEU A 181 -6.41 -16.61 -8.50
N SER A 182 -7.01 -17.27 -9.49
CA SER A 182 -6.31 -17.74 -10.67
C SER A 182 -5.89 -16.57 -11.56
N ARG A 183 -5.05 -16.85 -12.56
CA ARG A 183 -4.47 -15.81 -13.44
C ARG A 183 -5.56 -15.04 -14.21
N GLU A 184 -6.55 -15.74 -14.73
CA GLU A 184 -7.64 -15.16 -15.50
C GLU A 184 -8.54 -14.27 -14.62
N HIS A 185 -8.95 -14.77 -13.45
CA HIS A 185 -9.73 -13.97 -12.50
C HIS A 185 -8.97 -12.75 -12.02
N PHE A 186 -7.68 -12.89 -11.70
CA PHE A 186 -6.85 -11.76 -11.32
C PHE A 186 -6.78 -10.71 -12.44
N GLN A 187 -6.60 -11.11 -13.71
CA GLN A 187 -6.62 -10.21 -14.86
C GLN A 187 -7.94 -9.42 -14.91
N ASN A 188 -9.07 -10.12 -14.84
CA ASN A 188 -10.39 -9.51 -14.93
C ASN A 188 -10.64 -8.50 -13.79
N VAL A 189 -10.27 -8.86 -12.56
CA VAL A 189 -10.36 -7.96 -11.40
C VAL A 189 -9.44 -6.75 -11.57
N TYR A 190 -8.22 -6.96 -12.08
CA TYR A 190 -7.22 -5.92 -12.22
C TYR A 190 -7.63 -4.90 -13.28
N GLU A 191 -8.07 -5.38 -14.46
CA GLU A 191 -8.58 -4.54 -15.54
C GLU A 191 -9.84 -3.77 -15.12
N SER A 192 -10.75 -4.42 -14.40
CA SER A 192 -11.95 -3.76 -13.87
C SER A 192 -11.61 -2.65 -12.89
N THR A 193 -10.68 -2.92 -11.96
CA THR A 193 -10.20 -1.93 -10.97
C THR A 193 -9.51 -0.76 -11.67
N HIS A 194 -8.69 -1.02 -12.69
CA HIS A 194 -8.09 0.01 -13.55
C HIS A 194 -9.11 0.84 -14.31
N GLY A 195 -10.14 0.20 -14.87
CA GLY A 195 -11.23 0.87 -15.55
C GLY A 195 -11.99 1.81 -14.61
N ILE A 196 -12.17 1.41 -13.36
CA ILE A 196 -12.76 2.25 -12.31
C ILE A 196 -11.82 3.42 -11.96
N LEU A 197 -10.52 3.17 -11.75
CA LEU A 197 -9.54 4.24 -11.50
C LEU A 197 -9.60 5.32 -12.58
N ARG A 198 -9.58 4.90 -13.85
CA ARG A 198 -9.64 5.81 -15.00
C ARG A 198 -10.91 6.66 -15.00
N LYS A 199 -12.06 6.07 -14.68
CA LYS A 199 -13.34 6.79 -14.61
C LYS A 199 -13.34 7.80 -13.46
N LEU A 200 -12.75 7.46 -12.33
CA LEU A 200 -12.71 8.32 -11.15
C LEU A 200 -11.73 9.48 -11.30
N ILE A 201 -10.59 9.29 -11.97
CA ILE A 201 -9.69 10.41 -12.29
C ILE A 201 -10.39 11.46 -13.15
N LEU A 202 -11.26 11.04 -14.08
CA LEU A 202 -12.02 11.97 -14.93
C LEU A 202 -13.20 12.65 -14.19
N LYS A 203 -13.73 12.00 -13.15
CA LYS A 203 -14.89 12.47 -12.38
C LYS A 203 -14.70 12.10 -10.90
N PRO A 204 -13.81 12.81 -10.19
CA PRO A 204 -13.47 12.46 -8.82
C PRO A 204 -14.68 12.66 -7.91
N LYS A 205 -14.95 11.65 -7.09
CA LYS A 205 -15.86 11.75 -5.95
C LYS A 205 -15.04 11.60 -4.67
N PRO A 206 -15.29 12.41 -3.63
CA PRO A 206 -14.58 12.30 -2.36
C PRO A 206 -14.63 10.86 -1.80
N GLY A 207 -13.48 10.30 -1.45
CA GLY A 207 -13.34 8.96 -0.85
C GLY A 207 -13.34 7.77 -1.83
N ASP A 208 -13.87 7.93 -3.05
CA ASP A 208 -13.86 6.84 -4.05
C ASP A 208 -12.43 6.52 -4.51
N ILE A 209 -11.57 7.54 -4.64
CA ILE A 209 -10.16 7.34 -5.05
C ILE A 209 -9.40 6.54 -4.01
N ASP A 210 -9.55 6.88 -2.72
CA ASP A 210 -8.92 6.16 -1.61
C ASP A 210 -9.22 4.66 -1.69
N THR A 211 -10.47 4.31 -1.97
CA THR A 211 -10.93 2.92 -2.14
C THR A 211 -10.21 2.21 -3.28
N VAL A 212 -10.09 2.83 -4.46
CA VAL A 212 -9.37 2.23 -5.60
C VAL A 212 -7.90 2.03 -5.26
N ILE A 213 -7.28 3.02 -4.62
CA ILE A 213 -5.85 2.98 -4.32
C ILE A 213 -5.54 1.89 -3.29
N ILE A 214 -6.41 1.67 -2.30
CA ILE A 214 -6.32 0.53 -1.38
C ILE A 214 -6.34 -0.79 -2.17
N LEU A 215 -7.30 -0.97 -3.08
CA LEU A 215 -7.40 -2.19 -3.88
C LEU A 215 -6.17 -2.40 -4.77
N ILE A 216 -5.71 -1.37 -5.46
CA ILE A 216 -4.52 -1.44 -6.32
C ILE A 216 -3.28 -1.79 -5.51
N ASP A 217 -3.08 -1.16 -4.35
CA ASP A 217 -1.97 -1.47 -3.44
C ASP A 217 -1.96 -2.95 -3.06
N ILE A 218 -3.12 -3.48 -2.62
CA ILE A 218 -3.26 -4.90 -2.28
C ILE A 218 -2.97 -5.79 -3.50
N MET A 219 -3.52 -5.46 -4.67
CA MET A 219 -3.30 -6.25 -5.89
C MET A 219 -1.82 -6.30 -6.31
N ILE A 220 -1.09 -5.20 -6.14
CA ILE A 220 0.35 -5.14 -6.44
C ILE A 220 1.13 -5.98 -5.43
N ARG A 221 0.93 -5.74 -4.13
CA ARG A 221 1.71 -6.40 -3.06
C ARG A 221 1.45 -7.90 -2.96
N GLU A 222 0.20 -8.31 -3.18
CA GLU A 222 -0.27 -9.68 -2.90
C GLU A 222 -0.36 -10.59 -4.14
N SER A 223 0.00 -10.07 -5.31
CA SER A 223 0.03 -10.86 -6.54
C SER A 223 1.09 -11.98 -6.48
N LYS A 224 0.66 -13.21 -6.80
CA LYS A 224 1.54 -14.36 -7.10
C LYS A 224 2.48 -14.02 -8.27
N ASN A 225 3.62 -14.70 -8.38
CA ASN A 225 4.60 -14.48 -9.46
C ASN A 225 3.98 -14.47 -10.87
N ALA A 226 3.06 -15.40 -11.16
CA ALA A 226 2.34 -15.43 -12.44
C ALA A 226 1.47 -14.18 -12.68
N ASN A 227 0.84 -13.65 -11.62
CA ASN A 227 -0.03 -12.47 -11.67
C ASN A 227 0.79 -11.16 -11.70
N ARG A 228 2.03 -11.16 -11.19
CA ARG A 228 2.93 -10.00 -11.29
C ARG A 228 3.21 -9.60 -12.74
N LEU A 229 3.22 -10.55 -13.67
CA LEU A 229 3.37 -10.26 -15.11
C LEU A 229 2.21 -9.41 -15.65
N ILE A 230 1.00 -9.60 -15.11
CA ILE A 230 -0.18 -8.81 -15.47
C ILE A 230 -0.01 -7.37 -15.00
N VAL A 231 0.38 -7.19 -13.74
CA VAL A 231 0.67 -5.88 -13.15
C VAL A 231 1.79 -5.19 -13.93
N LYS A 232 2.89 -5.91 -14.23
CA LYS A 232 4.01 -5.40 -15.01
C LYS A 232 3.60 -4.96 -16.41
N LYS A 233 2.80 -5.75 -17.13
CA LYS A 233 2.30 -5.41 -18.48
C LYS A 233 1.52 -4.09 -18.49
N ASN A 234 0.86 -3.77 -17.38
CA ASN A 234 0.02 -2.58 -17.23
C ASN A 234 0.68 -1.47 -16.39
N LEU A 235 1.97 -1.60 -16.05
CA LEU A 235 2.64 -0.72 -15.11
C LEU A 235 2.70 0.73 -15.61
N SER A 236 3.06 0.95 -16.88
CA SER A 236 3.09 2.30 -17.46
C SER A 236 1.72 2.98 -17.42
N LEU A 237 0.64 2.23 -17.67
CA LEU A 237 -0.71 2.74 -17.60
C LEU A 237 -1.10 3.07 -16.16
N LEU A 238 -0.74 2.19 -15.20
CA LEU A 238 -0.94 2.44 -13.78
C LEU A 238 -0.23 3.72 -13.35
N ILE A 239 1.06 3.85 -13.64
CA ILE A 239 1.84 5.05 -13.28
C ILE A 239 1.19 6.28 -13.89
N SER A 240 0.79 6.25 -15.16
CA SER A 240 0.08 7.36 -15.81
C SER A 240 -1.22 7.74 -15.07
N HIS A 241 -2.02 6.77 -14.65
CA HIS A 241 -3.21 7.05 -13.84
C HIS A 241 -2.83 7.66 -12.47
N LEU A 242 -1.83 7.09 -11.79
CA LEU A 242 -1.34 7.62 -10.52
C LEU A 242 -0.74 9.03 -10.65
N CYS A 243 -0.16 9.38 -11.80
CA CYS A 243 0.35 10.73 -12.09
C CYS A 243 -0.75 11.78 -12.04
N ASN A 244 -1.99 11.43 -12.41
CA ASN A 244 -3.12 12.35 -12.48
C ASN A 244 -3.92 12.42 -11.17
N ILE A 245 -3.45 11.77 -10.10
CA ILE A 245 -4.11 11.80 -8.79
C ILE A 245 -4.01 13.17 -8.14
N ASP A 246 -2.98 13.96 -8.47
CA ASP A 246 -2.80 15.33 -8.00
C ASP A 246 -3.92 16.30 -8.42
N GLN A 247 -4.67 15.97 -9.48
CA GLN A 247 -5.85 16.72 -9.94
C GLN A 247 -7.10 16.43 -9.10
N CYS A 248 -7.04 15.44 -8.20
CA CYS A 248 -8.15 15.03 -7.38
C CYS A 248 -7.98 15.55 -5.94
N GLU A 249 -9.09 15.70 -5.21
CA GLU A 249 -9.03 15.90 -3.76
C GLU A 249 -8.55 14.59 -3.10
N THR A 250 -7.25 14.55 -2.75
CA THR A 250 -6.62 13.36 -2.17
C THR A 250 -6.49 13.49 -0.67
N SER A 251 -6.89 12.44 0.06
CA SER A 251 -6.55 12.34 1.47
C SER A 251 -5.05 12.09 1.68
N ASP A 252 -4.53 12.48 2.85
CA ASP A 252 -3.16 12.16 3.28
C ASP A 252 -2.85 10.65 3.15
N ASN A 253 -3.82 9.80 3.50
CA ASN A 253 -3.68 8.36 3.44
C ASN A 253 -3.48 7.86 2.01
N THR A 254 -4.16 8.48 1.05
CA THR A 254 -3.98 8.17 -0.37
C THR A 254 -2.60 8.56 -0.86
N ILE A 255 -2.09 9.74 -0.48
CA ILE A 255 -0.72 10.14 -0.82
C ILE A 255 0.30 9.15 -0.24
N ILE A 256 0.17 8.80 1.05
CA ILE A 256 1.05 7.83 1.71
C ILE A 256 1.00 6.47 1.00
N ARG A 257 -0.18 6.00 0.61
CA ARG A 257 -0.34 4.72 -0.11
C ARG A 257 0.27 4.78 -1.52
N VAL A 258 0.06 5.86 -2.27
CA VAL A 258 0.69 6.02 -3.59
C VAL A 258 2.22 6.00 -3.47
N LEU A 259 2.78 6.70 -2.47
CA LEU A 259 4.21 6.65 -2.17
C LEU A 259 4.66 5.22 -1.79
N SER A 260 3.88 4.49 -0.99
CA SER A 260 4.16 3.11 -0.61
C SER A 260 4.15 2.15 -1.81
N ILE A 261 3.17 2.30 -2.71
CA ILE A 261 3.09 1.56 -3.98
C ILE A 261 4.37 1.82 -4.80
N PHE A 262 4.77 3.08 -4.97
CA PHE A 262 6.00 3.41 -5.70
C PHE A 262 7.26 2.85 -5.04
N THR A 263 7.35 2.88 -3.71
CA THR A 263 8.47 2.31 -2.94
C THR A 263 8.57 0.81 -3.17
N TYR A 264 7.43 0.11 -3.14
CA TYR A 264 7.36 -1.32 -3.43
C TYR A 264 7.82 -1.61 -4.86
N LEU A 265 7.29 -0.90 -5.85
CA LEU A 265 7.66 -1.07 -7.27
C LEU A 265 9.16 -0.80 -7.52
N CYS A 266 9.74 0.18 -6.83
CA CYS A 266 11.17 0.47 -6.93
C CYS A 266 12.04 -0.64 -6.32
N THR A 267 11.61 -1.25 -5.21
CA THR A 267 12.34 -2.30 -4.51
C THR A 267 12.29 -3.64 -5.25
N GLN A 268 11.18 -3.94 -5.92
CA GLN A 268 10.98 -5.19 -6.64
C GLN A 268 11.61 -5.12 -8.03
N ARG A 269 12.74 -5.81 -8.23
CA ARG A 269 13.51 -5.83 -9.50
C ARG A 269 12.65 -6.10 -10.73
N ASP A 270 11.63 -6.94 -10.61
CA ASP A 270 10.81 -7.40 -11.72
C ASP A 270 9.90 -6.34 -12.34
N PHE A 271 9.46 -5.31 -11.59
CA PHE A 271 8.43 -4.38 -12.06
C PHE A 271 8.99 -3.27 -12.94
N ILE A 272 9.93 -2.49 -12.41
CA ILE A 272 10.43 -1.32 -13.11
C ILE A 272 11.67 -1.70 -13.91
N SER A 273 11.55 -1.59 -15.22
CA SER A 273 12.69 -1.80 -16.13
C SER A 273 12.97 -0.59 -17.02
N LEU A 274 12.06 0.40 -17.05
CA LEU A 274 12.16 1.51 -18.00
C LEU A 274 12.43 2.83 -17.28
N SER A 275 13.35 3.61 -17.82
CA SER A 275 13.64 4.96 -17.31
C SER A 275 12.43 5.90 -17.38
N LEU A 276 11.51 5.66 -18.31
CA LEU A 276 10.26 6.42 -18.44
C LEU A 276 9.33 6.21 -17.24
N GLU A 277 9.28 5.00 -16.69
CA GLU A 277 8.45 4.68 -15.51
C GLU A 277 8.98 5.44 -14.28
N ILE A 278 10.30 5.45 -14.06
CA ILE A 278 10.95 6.22 -13.00
C ILE A 278 10.74 7.72 -13.18
N ALA A 279 10.74 8.22 -14.42
CA ALA A 279 10.42 9.63 -14.70
C ALA A 279 8.97 9.95 -14.33
N GLY A 280 8.02 9.05 -14.63
CA GLY A 280 6.62 9.18 -14.22
C GLY A 280 6.44 9.18 -12.70
N VAL A 281 7.10 8.24 -12.00
CA VAL A 281 7.10 8.17 -10.54
C VAL A 281 7.64 9.45 -9.92
N THR A 282 8.82 9.91 -10.33
CA THR A 282 9.43 11.13 -9.76
C THR A 282 8.60 12.39 -10.04
N SER A 283 8.05 12.51 -11.24
CA SER A 283 7.16 13.64 -11.59
C SER A 283 5.88 13.63 -10.75
N THR A 284 5.29 12.45 -10.53
CA THR A 284 4.09 12.29 -9.67
C THR A 284 4.40 12.71 -8.24
N VAL A 285 5.50 12.20 -7.67
CA VAL A 285 5.90 12.50 -6.29
C VAL A 285 6.16 13.99 -6.13
N HIS A 286 6.88 14.60 -7.08
CA HIS A 286 7.10 16.03 -7.09
C HIS A 286 5.77 16.81 -7.10
N SER A 287 4.82 16.43 -7.97
CA SER A 287 3.50 17.09 -8.04
C SER A 287 2.71 16.93 -6.74
N LEU A 288 2.61 15.70 -6.22
CA LEU A 288 1.91 15.40 -4.96
C LEU A 288 2.48 16.22 -3.80
N LEU A 289 3.80 16.29 -3.66
CA LEU A 289 4.43 17.03 -2.56
C LEU A 289 4.38 18.55 -2.75
N SER A 290 4.43 19.04 -3.99
CA SER A 290 4.33 20.48 -4.28
C SER A 290 2.93 21.02 -4.05
N ASN A 291 1.91 20.24 -4.42
CA ASN A 291 0.51 20.63 -4.32
C ASN A 291 -0.11 20.35 -2.94
N TYR A 292 0.55 19.53 -2.11
CA TYR A 292 0.11 19.16 -0.77
C TYR A 292 -0.27 20.37 0.09
N ASP A 293 -1.52 20.48 0.55
CA ASP A 293 -1.93 21.58 1.42
C ASP A 293 -1.71 21.22 2.90
N SER A 294 -0.77 21.89 3.56
CA SER A 294 -0.40 21.61 4.96
C SER A 294 -1.36 22.15 6.01
N ARG A 295 -2.53 22.66 5.63
CA ARG A 295 -3.56 23.08 6.61
C ARG A 295 -3.97 21.93 7.53
N GLU A 296 -3.96 20.70 7.02
CA GLU A 296 -4.24 19.49 7.80
C GLU A 296 -2.93 18.79 8.18
N GLN A 297 -2.14 19.38 9.08
CA GLN A 297 -0.80 18.89 9.49
C GLN A 297 -0.75 17.48 10.12
N ARG A 298 -1.84 16.70 10.11
CA ARG A 298 -1.94 15.44 10.85
C ARG A 298 -0.94 14.40 10.36
N ASN A 299 -0.68 14.31 9.06
CA ASN A 299 0.18 13.27 8.49
C ASN A 299 1.38 13.80 7.70
N SER A 300 1.75 15.07 7.85
CA SER A 300 2.88 15.66 7.10
C SER A 300 4.20 14.91 7.35
N ALA A 301 4.47 14.44 8.58
CA ALA A 301 5.63 13.60 8.88
C ALA A 301 5.57 12.24 8.18
N SER A 302 4.39 11.61 8.11
CA SER A 302 4.22 10.32 7.46
C SER A 302 4.45 10.44 5.95
N ILE A 303 3.90 11.47 5.31
CA ILE A 303 4.13 11.77 3.88
C ILE A 303 5.61 12.04 3.61
N PHE A 304 6.24 12.89 4.43
CA PHE A 304 7.68 13.15 4.35
C PHE A 304 8.49 11.85 4.43
N ASN A 305 8.21 11.02 5.44
CA ASN A 305 8.94 9.79 5.68
C ASN A 305 8.74 8.78 4.55
N SER A 306 7.53 8.67 3.99
CA SER A 306 7.24 7.82 2.83
C SER A 306 7.95 8.31 1.57
N ALA A 307 8.09 9.63 1.38
CA ALA A 307 8.88 10.18 0.28
C ALA A 307 10.38 9.87 0.45
N CYS A 308 10.92 9.98 1.67
CA CYS A 308 12.30 9.54 1.95
C CYS A 308 12.49 8.04 1.69
N ASP A 309 11.56 7.19 2.13
CA ASP A 309 11.63 5.74 1.91
C ASP A 309 11.60 5.39 0.41
N LEU A 310 10.80 6.13 -0.38
CA LEU A 310 10.79 6.01 -1.84
C LEU A 310 12.13 6.42 -2.46
N LEU A 311 12.66 7.59 -2.10
CA LEU A 311 13.97 8.02 -2.60
C LEU A 311 15.06 7.03 -2.22
N HIS A 312 15.05 6.50 -1.00
CA HIS A 312 15.96 5.43 -0.56
C HIS A 312 15.83 4.19 -1.45
N ALA A 313 14.61 3.69 -1.66
CA ALA A 313 14.38 2.52 -2.53
C ALA A 313 14.85 2.78 -3.97
N MET A 314 14.62 3.99 -4.48
CA MET A 314 15.12 4.42 -5.77
C MET A 314 16.65 4.37 -5.78
N PHE A 315 17.33 5.14 -4.93
CA PHE A 315 18.80 5.19 -4.90
C PHE A 315 19.44 3.85 -4.58
N LYS A 316 18.76 2.93 -3.90
CA LYS A 316 19.30 1.60 -3.59
C LYS A 316 19.11 0.61 -4.74
N TYR A 317 17.95 0.59 -5.38
CA TYR A 317 17.57 -0.48 -6.31
C TYR A 317 17.50 -0.05 -7.78
N ARG A 318 17.42 1.26 -8.08
CA ARG A 318 17.14 1.85 -9.41
C ARG A 318 18.13 2.95 -9.82
N ARG A 319 19.39 2.79 -9.42
CA ARG A 319 20.48 3.77 -9.64
C ARG A 319 20.62 4.21 -11.09
N SER A 320 20.67 3.24 -12.02
CA SER A 320 20.86 3.51 -13.45
C SER A 320 19.73 4.32 -14.06
N GLU A 321 18.49 4.11 -13.62
CA GLU A 321 17.32 4.81 -14.15
C GLU A 321 17.20 6.21 -13.56
N ILE A 322 17.55 6.39 -12.28
CA ILE A 322 17.53 7.69 -11.59
C ILE A 322 18.43 8.72 -12.24
N MET A 323 19.53 8.27 -12.84
CA MET A 323 20.48 9.14 -13.56
C MET A 323 19.83 10.05 -14.58
N ARG A 324 18.78 9.56 -15.25
CA ARG A 324 18.05 10.30 -16.28
C ARG A 324 16.96 11.20 -15.70
N THR A 325 16.69 11.09 -14.40
CA THR A 325 15.61 11.75 -13.68
C THR A 325 16.12 12.51 -12.45
N LEU A 326 17.42 12.83 -12.43
CA LEU A 326 18.04 13.60 -11.35
C LEU A 326 17.40 14.98 -11.13
N PRO A 327 16.98 15.75 -12.15
CA PRO A 327 16.36 17.05 -11.90
C PRO A 327 15.05 16.95 -11.08
N PRO A 328 14.05 16.09 -11.44
CA PRO A 328 12.90 15.84 -10.57
C PRO A 328 13.25 15.33 -9.18
N VAL A 329 14.22 14.41 -9.05
CA VAL A 329 14.68 13.90 -7.74
C VAL A 329 15.24 15.03 -6.88
N THR A 330 16.04 15.91 -7.48
CA THR A 330 16.62 17.08 -6.80
C THR A 330 15.52 18.04 -6.33
N ALA A 331 14.49 18.26 -7.15
CA ALA A 331 13.33 19.08 -6.77
C ALA A 331 12.56 18.47 -5.58
N ILE A 332 12.38 17.14 -5.54
CA ILE A 332 11.80 16.45 -4.38
C ILE A 332 12.67 16.68 -3.14
N ILE A 333 13.99 16.54 -3.25
CA ILE A 333 14.92 16.81 -2.13
C ILE A 333 14.78 18.24 -1.63
N TYR A 334 14.57 19.23 -2.50
CA TYR A 334 14.33 20.62 -2.07
C TYR A 334 13.05 20.75 -1.27
N ILE A 335 11.97 20.09 -1.70
CA ILE A 335 10.71 20.07 -0.95
C ILE A 335 10.91 19.48 0.44
N LEU A 336 11.66 18.38 0.54
CA LEU A 336 11.98 17.77 1.82
C LEU A 336 12.87 18.67 2.70
N LEU A 337 13.89 19.32 2.15
CA LEU A 337 14.72 20.26 2.91
C LEU A 337 13.91 21.45 3.43
N ASN A 338 13.06 22.04 2.59
CA ASN A 338 12.21 23.17 2.98
C ASN A 338 11.16 22.79 4.03
N ALA A 339 10.78 21.51 4.15
CA ALA A 339 9.83 21.08 5.17
C ALA A 339 10.32 21.31 6.62
N PHE A 340 11.63 21.48 6.83
CA PHE A 340 12.23 21.81 8.12
C PHE A 340 12.31 23.31 8.44
N LYS A 341 12.01 24.18 7.46
CA LYS A 341 12.04 25.63 7.64
C LYS A 341 11.02 26.07 8.68
N ARG A 342 11.44 26.89 9.65
CA ARG A 342 10.51 27.49 10.62
C ARG A 342 9.54 28.46 9.93
N PRO A 343 8.25 28.48 10.29
CA PRO A 343 7.31 29.48 9.77
C PRO A 343 7.80 30.87 10.16
N SER A 344 8.23 31.66 9.18
CA SER A 344 8.70 33.02 9.44
C SER A 344 7.50 33.87 9.88
N THR A 345 7.49 34.32 11.13
CA THR A 345 6.41 35.16 11.69
C THR A 345 6.40 36.58 11.13
N SER A 346 7.41 36.98 10.35
CA SER A 346 7.76 38.38 10.08
C SER A 346 7.57 38.87 8.64
N SER A 347 6.95 38.11 7.73
CA SER A 347 6.91 38.47 6.30
C SER A 347 5.48 38.58 5.75
N LEU A 348 4.87 39.75 5.95
CA LEU A 348 3.59 40.15 5.34
C LEU A 348 3.76 40.79 3.94
N SER A 349 5.00 41.02 3.45
CA SER A 349 5.19 41.99 2.35
C SER A 349 6.21 41.64 1.25
N SER A 350 6.77 40.43 1.20
CA SER A 350 7.65 40.03 0.08
C SER A 350 7.05 38.86 -0.68
N GLU A 351 6.22 39.20 -1.66
CA GLU A 351 5.62 38.32 -2.66
C GLU A 351 6.65 37.90 -3.74
N THR A 352 7.88 37.60 -3.33
CA THR A 352 8.87 37.03 -4.23
C THR A 352 8.46 35.58 -4.49
N LEU A 353 8.30 35.25 -5.78
CA LEU A 353 7.93 33.98 -6.42
C LEU A 353 8.84 32.78 -6.09
N THR A 354 9.42 32.73 -4.89
CA THR A 354 10.16 31.56 -4.44
C THR A 354 9.17 30.41 -4.26
N PHE A 355 9.60 29.23 -4.70
CA PHE A 355 8.87 27.96 -4.63
C PHE A 355 8.46 27.71 -3.17
N ARG A 356 7.29 28.20 -2.75
CA ARG A 356 6.78 27.97 -1.40
C ARG A 356 6.27 26.55 -1.34
N THR A 357 7.13 25.67 -0.88
CA THR A 357 6.74 24.30 -0.57
C THR A 357 5.76 24.35 0.59
N LYS A 358 4.61 23.70 0.39
CA LYS A 358 3.55 23.71 1.39
C LYS A 358 3.75 22.64 2.46
N LEU A 359 4.48 21.56 2.17
CA LEU A 359 4.84 20.53 3.15
C LEU A 359 5.64 21.14 4.30
N ASN A 360 5.10 21.10 5.51
CA ASN A 360 5.75 21.65 6.71
C ASN A 360 5.68 20.63 7.85
N ILE A 361 6.86 20.23 8.36
CA ILE A 361 7.01 19.34 9.51
C ILE A 361 7.62 20.06 10.72
N SER A 362 8.06 21.32 10.57
CA SER A 362 8.71 22.10 11.63
C SER A 362 7.77 22.45 12.80
N SER A 363 6.45 22.40 12.59
CA SER A 363 5.44 22.63 13.62
C SER A 363 5.18 21.41 14.51
N LEU A 364 5.69 20.23 14.13
CA LEU A 364 5.51 18.99 14.89
C LEU A 364 6.45 18.92 16.09
N SER A 365 6.18 17.97 16.99
CA SER A 365 7.05 17.70 18.14
C SER A 365 8.49 17.44 17.70
N GLY A 366 9.47 17.99 18.43
CA GLY A 366 10.89 17.89 18.07
C GLY A 366 11.39 16.45 17.83
N GLU A 367 10.89 15.45 18.56
CA GLU A 367 11.29 14.04 18.34
C GLU A 367 10.90 13.51 16.95
N VAL A 368 9.68 13.82 16.48
CA VAL A 368 9.19 13.40 15.15
C VAL A 368 10.03 14.06 14.06
N THR A 369 10.28 15.36 14.21
CA THR A 369 11.10 16.14 13.27
C THR A 369 12.53 15.60 13.20
N ILE A 370 13.13 15.23 14.32
CA ILE A 370 14.47 14.61 14.35
C ILE A 370 14.49 13.25 13.64
N LYS A 371 13.47 12.39 13.84
CA LYS A 371 13.39 11.09 13.12
C LYS A 371 13.28 11.28 11.60
N SER A 372 12.51 12.26 11.15
CA SER A 372 12.43 12.63 9.74
C SER A 372 13.77 13.16 9.21
N ALA A 373 14.46 14.01 9.98
CA ALA A 373 15.80 14.48 9.65
C ALA A 373 16.81 13.34 9.52
N GLN A 374 16.76 12.35 10.43
CA GLN A 374 17.61 11.16 10.37
C GLN A 374 17.38 10.36 9.08
N LYS A 375 16.13 10.20 8.63
CA LYS A 375 15.84 9.51 7.37
C LYS A 375 16.45 10.23 6.16
N LEU A 376 16.32 11.55 6.11
CA LEU A 376 16.91 12.37 5.04
C LEU A 376 18.44 12.37 5.10
N ALA A 377 19.03 12.46 6.29
CA ALA A 377 20.48 12.38 6.47
C ALA A 377 21.03 11.04 5.99
N ARG A 378 20.35 9.92 6.29
CA ARG A 378 20.70 8.59 5.75
C ARG A 378 20.64 8.55 4.23
N LEU A 379 19.65 9.21 3.63
CA LEU A 379 19.55 9.29 2.17
C LEU A 379 20.78 9.98 1.58
N PHE A 380 21.20 11.10 2.16
CA PHE A 380 22.39 11.82 1.75
C PHE A 380 23.67 10.99 1.92
N ALA A 381 23.77 10.21 2.99
CA ALA A 381 24.90 9.31 3.20
C ALA A 381 24.94 8.14 2.19
N GLU A 382 23.80 7.67 1.69
CA GLU A 382 23.73 6.56 0.73
C GLU A 382 24.08 6.96 -0.72
N ILE A 383 23.94 8.24 -1.07
CA ILE A 383 24.17 8.74 -2.44
C ILE A 383 25.63 8.57 -2.88
N PRO A 384 26.66 8.97 -2.09
CA PRO A 384 28.06 8.79 -2.47
C PRO A 384 28.53 7.34 -2.42
N GLN A 385 27.85 6.47 -1.65
CA GLN A 385 28.30 5.10 -1.42
C GLN A 385 28.25 4.27 -2.70
N GLU A 386 29.43 3.81 -3.12
CA GLU A 386 29.54 2.78 -4.14
C GLU A 386 28.90 1.50 -3.60
N THR A 387 27.81 1.04 -4.23
CA THR A 387 27.19 -0.23 -3.83
C THR A 387 28.09 -1.35 -4.29
N THR A 388 29.00 -1.79 -3.41
CA THR A 388 29.70 -3.08 -3.49
C THR A 388 28.70 -4.21 -3.23
N SER A 389 27.65 -4.29 -4.06
CA SER A 389 26.67 -5.37 -3.96
C SER A 389 27.38 -6.69 -4.24
N ALA A 390 27.28 -7.59 -3.26
CA ALA A 390 28.04 -8.82 -3.14
C ALA A 390 28.03 -9.71 -4.40
N SER A 391 29.23 -10.19 -4.75
CA SER A 391 29.52 -11.50 -5.35
C SER A 391 28.84 -11.94 -6.65
N SER A 392 28.26 -11.06 -7.46
CA SER A 392 27.98 -11.39 -8.86
C SER A 392 29.23 -11.07 -9.70
N THR A 393 29.87 -12.10 -10.26
CA THR A 393 31.09 -12.07 -11.10
C THR A 393 30.98 -11.27 -12.41
N SER A 394 29.95 -10.44 -12.60
CA SER A 394 29.81 -9.59 -13.78
C SER A 394 30.52 -8.25 -13.60
N GLU A 395 31.59 -8.00 -14.36
CA GLU A 395 32.32 -6.71 -14.38
C GLU A 395 31.41 -5.50 -14.66
N ASP A 396 30.28 -5.69 -15.36
CA ASP A 396 29.31 -4.66 -15.74
C ASP A 396 28.70 -3.86 -14.58
N ASN A 397 28.67 -4.40 -13.36
CA ASN A 397 28.06 -3.70 -12.22
C ASN A 397 28.99 -2.66 -11.57
N ARG A 398 30.32 -2.82 -11.69
CA ARG A 398 31.29 -1.90 -11.07
C ARG A 398 31.33 -0.55 -11.78
N THR A 399 31.27 -0.55 -13.11
CA THR A 399 31.29 0.68 -13.92
C THR A 399 30.09 1.58 -13.63
N ARG A 400 28.90 1.00 -13.48
CA ARG A 400 27.65 1.75 -13.23
C ARG A 400 27.61 2.51 -11.91
N SER A 401 28.23 2.00 -10.84
CA SER A 401 28.23 2.69 -9.55
C SER A 401 29.03 4.00 -9.58
N SER A 402 30.16 4.00 -10.29
CA SER A 402 30.99 5.20 -10.47
C SER A 402 30.27 6.27 -11.31
N GLU A 403 29.43 5.86 -12.26
CA GLU A 403 28.64 6.77 -13.09
C GLU A 403 27.64 7.57 -12.27
N LEU A 404 26.92 6.93 -11.33
CA LEU A 404 25.93 7.62 -10.50
C LEU A 404 26.54 8.78 -9.72
N SER A 405 27.62 8.51 -8.98
CA SER A 405 28.31 9.54 -8.22
C SER A 405 28.77 10.67 -9.15
N LYS A 406 29.29 10.35 -10.35
CA LYS A 406 29.73 11.37 -11.33
C LYS A 406 28.60 12.26 -11.84
N ALA A 407 27.41 11.74 -12.16
CA ALA A 407 26.32 12.63 -12.56
C ALA A 407 25.73 13.38 -11.37
N PHE A 408 25.65 12.75 -10.20
CA PHE A 408 25.12 13.39 -9.01
C PHE A 408 25.97 14.57 -8.54
N LYS A 409 27.30 14.55 -8.76
CA LYS A 409 28.21 15.68 -8.47
C LYS A 409 27.68 17.03 -8.92
N LYS A 410 27.12 17.10 -10.14
CA LYS A 410 26.56 18.34 -10.70
C LYS A 410 25.32 18.84 -9.96
N HIS A 411 24.64 17.97 -9.22
CA HIS A 411 23.43 18.28 -8.47
C HIS A 411 23.69 18.60 -7.00
N VAL A 412 24.83 18.16 -6.45
CA VAL A 412 25.18 18.39 -5.04
C VAL A 412 25.25 19.87 -4.70
N SER A 413 25.88 20.69 -5.56
CA SER A 413 25.97 22.15 -5.35
C SER A 413 24.59 22.78 -5.14
N PHE A 414 23.59 22.37 -5.91
CA PHE A 414 22.26 22.94 -5.78
C PHE A 414 21.52 22.46 -4.53
N ILE A 415 21.76 21.22 -4.07
CA ILE A 415 21.24 20.73 -2.78
C ILE A 415 21.85 21.53 -1.62
N LEU A 416 23.16 21.79 -1.67
CA LEU A 416 23.85 22.60 -0.67
C LEU A 416 23.35 24.05 -0.67
N ILE A 417 23.18 24.65 -1.85
CA ILE A 417 22.61 26.01 -1.99
C ILE A 417 21.25 26.06 -1.29
N GLU A 418 20.37 25.08 -1.53
CA GLU A 418 19.05 25.06 -0.92
C GLU A 418 19.11 24.86 0.60
N TYR A 419 19.97 23.94 1.07
CA TYR A 419 20.17 23.76 2.50
C TYR A 419 20.66 25.04 3.20
N MET A 420 21.60 25.78 2.59
CA MET A 420 22.09 27.03 3.17
C MET A 420 21.00 28.10 3.26
N LYS A 421 20.06 28.14 2.29
CA LYS A 421 18.88 29.02 2.39
C LYS A 421 17.99 28.62 3.56
N VAL A 422 17.68 27.33 3.70
CA VAL A 422 16.87 26.81 4.82
C VAL A 422 17.54 27.11 6.17
N LEU A 423 18.88 27.00 6.26
CA LEU A 423 19.63 27.37 7.46
C LEU A 423 19.49 28.85 7.84
N VAL A 424 19.61 29.75 6.86
CA VAL A 424 19.47 31.19 7.09
C VAL A 424 18.05 31.56 7.52
N GLU A 425 17.06 30.86 6.99
CA GLU A 425 15.65 31.08 7.34
C GLU A 425 15.25 30.46 8.69
N GLY A 426 16.07 29.55 9.21
CA GLY A 426 15.99 29.02 10.56
C GLY A 426 15.47 27.58 10.61
N ILE A 427 16.27 26.72 11.24
CA ILE A 427 15.97 25.32 11.54
C ILE A 427 16.24 25.05 13.03
N GLU A 428 15.66 23.99 13.60
CA GLU A 428 16.02 23.55 14.95
C GLU A 428 17.45 23.01 14.99
N ASN A 429 18.25 23.37 16.01
CA ASN A 429 19.65 22.98 16.12
C ASN A 429 19.87 21.45 16.07
N LYS A 430 19.04 20.66 16.78
CA LYS A 430 19.12 19.20 16.76
C LYS A 430 18.87 18.61 15.36
N VAL A 431 17.95 19.21 14.62
CA VAL A 431 17.64 18.83 13.23
C VAL A 431 18.82 19.21 12.32
N LYS A 432 19.39 20.41 12.48
CA LYS A 432 20.62 20.85 11.79
C LYS A 432 21.76 19.86 12.01
N GLU A 433 22.08 19.54 13.26
CA GLU A 433 23.15 18.60 13.62
C GLU A 433 22.92 17.23 12.97
N THR A 434 21.68 16.75 12.98
CA THR A 434 21.31 15.48 12.34
C THR A 434 21.50 15.51 10.83
N LEU A 435 21.05 16.57 10.15
CA LEU A 435 21.17 16.72 8.70
C LEU A 435 22.63 16.91 8.27
N ASN A 436 23.43 17.62 9.06
CA ASN A 436 24.86 17.86 8.80
C ASN A 436 25.62 16.55 8.58
N ILE A 437 25.31 15.50 9.35
CA ILE A 437 25.96 14.18 9.20
C ILE A 437 25.82 13.65 7.77
N GLY A 438 24.59 13.66 7.24
CA GLY A 438 24.35 13.20 5.86
C GLY A 438 24.90 14.15 4.80
N LEU A 439 24.80 15.46 5.04
CA LEU A 439 25.32 16.47 4.12
C LEU A 439 26.85 16.44 4.03
N PHE A 440 27.56 16.13 5.10
CA PHE A 440 29.01 15.93 5.06
C PHE A 440 29.41 14.77 4.14
N SER A 441 28.61 13.71 4.06
CA SER A 441 28.84 12.67 3.05
C SER A 441 28.67 13.21 1.62
N LEU A 442 27.72 14.12 1.37
CA LEU A 442 27.58 14.76 0.06
C LEU A 442 28.74 15.71 -0.25
N MET A 443 29.35 16.34 0.77
CA MET A 443 30.52 17.19 0.59
C MET A 443 31.72 16.44 0.01
N ASP A 444 31.83 15.13 0.24
CA ASP A 444 32.87 14.29 -0.36
C ASP A 444 32.75 14.20 -1.90
N LEU A 445 31.57 14.51 -2.45
CA LEU A 445 31.35 14.63 -3.90
C LEU A 445 31.68 16.03 -4.44
N CYS A 446 31.76 17.05 -3.59
CA CYS A 446 32.07 18.42 -4.01
C CYS A 446 33.56 18.59 -4.33
N THR A 447 33.87 18.99 -5.55
CA THR A 447 35.19 19.50 -5.89
C THR A 447 35.28 21.00 -5.61
N GLU A 448 36.44 21.60 -5.85
CA GLU A 448 36.62 23.05 -5.74
C GLU A 448 35.65 23.81 -6.65
N HIS A 449 35.34 23.27 -7.83
CA HIS A 449 34.41 23.87 -8.76
C HIS A 449 32.98 23.97 -8.19
N GLU A 450 32.44 22.87 -7.63
CA GLU A 450 31.12 22.91 -7.01
C GLU A 450 31.08 23.83 -5.79
N ARG A 451 32.15 23.87 -5.00
CA ARG A 451 32.26 24.79 -3.85
C ARG A 451 32.16 26.24 -4.29
N ASP A 452 32.89 26.62 -5.35
CA ASP A 452 32.90 27.99 -5.86
C ASP A 452 31.55 28.36 -6.49
N LEU A 453 30.87 27.39 -7.12
CA LEU A 453 29.49 27.53 -7.60
C LEU A 453 28.51 27.80 -6.44
N VAL A 454 28.63 27.06 -5.33
CA VAL A 454 27.79 27.30 -4.13
C VAL A 454 28.05 28.71 -3.59
N MET A 455 29.31 29.09 -3.41
CA MET A 455 29.68 30.42 -2.90
C MET A 455 29.14 31.56 -3.76
N SER A 456 29.26 31.45 -5.09
CA SER A 456 28.79 32.50 -6.02
C SER A 456 27.27 32.59 -6.14
N SER A 457 26.55 31.49 -5.86
CA SER A 457 25.09 31.44 -5.96
C SER A 457 24.36 31.86 -4.68
N LEU A 458 25.08 32.03 -3.57
CA LEU A 458 24.53 32.41 -2.27
C LEU A 458 24.63 33.91 -2.01
N GLY A 459 23.63 34.46 -1.30
CA GLY A 459 23.72 35.82 -0.74
C GLY A 459 24.73 35.92 0.40
N ARG A 460 25.18 37.13 0.75
CA ARG A 460 26.27 37.36 1.74
C ARG A 460 26.08 36.61 3.06
N VAL A 461 24.86 36.57 3.60
CA VAL A 461 24.57 35.87 4.86
C VAL A 461 24.75 34.36 4.70
N ALA A 462 24.17 33.77 3.65
CA ALA A 462 24.28 32.35 3.37
C ALA A 462 25.72 31.94 3.00
N GLN A 463 26.49 32.83 2.37
CA GLN A 463 27.93 32.62 2.12
C GLN A 463 28.72 32.47 3.43
N THR A 464 28.44 33.29 4.44
CA THR A 464 29.08 33.15 5.76
C THR A 464 28.74 31.81 6.40
N VAL A 465 27.45 31.44 6.40
CA VAL A 465 26.99 30.14 6.92
C VAL A 465 27.65 28.97 6.19
N PHE A 466 27.79 29.05 4.86
CA PHE A 466 28.45 28.01 4.08
C PHE A 466 29.94 27.90 4.41
N LYS A 467 30.65 29.02 4.63
CA LYS A 467 32.06 29.00 5.04
C LYS A 467 32.25 28.32 6.41
N GLU A 468 31.38 28.60 7.36
CA GLU A 468 31.38 27.95 8.67
C GLU A 468 31.09 26.45 8.55
N PHE A 469 30.06 26.08 7.79
CA PHE A 469 29.72 24.69 7.50
C PHE A 469 30.88 23.94 6.81
N TRP A 470 31.55 24.57 5.85
CA TRP A 470 32.73 24.01 5.20
C TRP A 470 33.89 23.80 6.17
N ALA A 471 34.15 24.77 7.05
CA ALA A 471 35.19 24.65 8.07
C ALA A 471 34.91 23.50 9.05
N GLU A 472 33.64 23.33 9.44
CA GLU A 472 33.19 22.22 10.29
C GLU A 472 33.37 20.86 9.59
N TYR A 473 32.95 20.74 8.32
CA TYR A 473 33.18 19.55 7.49
C TYR A 473 34.67 19.18 7.42
N VAL A 474 35.53 20.15 7.14
CA VAL A 474 36.98 19.93 7.06
C VAL A 474 37.53 19.45 8.40
N LYS A 475 37.13 20.10 9.51
CA LYS A 475 37.60 19.79 10.86
C LYS A 475 37.14 18.42 11.36
N GLU A 476 35.84 18.13 11.25
CA GLU A 476 35.21 17.02 11.95
C GLU A 476 35.05 15.76 11.10
N TRP A 477 34.99 15.88 9.77
CA TRP A 477 34.67 14.77 8.87
C TRP A 477 35.86 14.38 7.98
N LYS A 478 36.38 15.32 7.19
CA LYS A 478 37.39 15.04 6.16
C LYS A 478 38.69 14.44 6.70
N TYR A 479 39.14 14.87 7.88
CA TYR A 479 40.40 14.42 8.47
C TYR A 479 40.26 13.36 9.55
N THR A 480 39.05 13.14 10.09
CA THR A 480 38.84 12.14 11.14
C THR A 480 38.49 10.77 10.58
N GLY A 481 38.05 10.70 9.31
CA GLY A 481 37.63 9.46 8.67
C GLY A 481 36.39 8.82 9.34
N LYS A 482 35.63 9.59 10.12
CA LYS A 482 34.34 9.18 10.66
C LYS A 482 33.31 9.19 9.53
N ALA A 483 33.43 8.24 8.60
CA ALA A 483 32.41 7.98 7.58
C ALA A 483 31.32 7.07 8.12
#